data_AF-A0A955FRK8-F1
#
_entry.id   AF-A0A955FRK8-F1
#
_cell.length_a   1.000
_cell.length_b   1.000
_cell.length_c   1.000
_cell.angle_alpha   90.00
_cell.angle_beta   90.00
_cell.angle_gamma   90.00
#
_symmetry.space_group_name_H-M   'P 1'
#
loop_
_entity.id
_entity.type
_entity.pdbx_description
1 polymer ?
#
loop_
_entity_poly.entity_id
_entity_poly.type
_entity_poly.pdbx_seq_one_letter_code
_entity_poly.pdbx_strand_id
1 'polypeptide(L)'
;MDSKKPFKKPGGGDYNRRRGFKNIGFVVLIILIGLVVFAAYRQPSNLKQVAFSDVINRANNGEIQSIEVNGNELKITPKGEGEPTEVSYKEPGSSIYEQGLNNRELEVNVKPESNASSTWINIGISILPVILITGALFFMLRSAQGQGNQAMSFGKSRARLYGNEKEKVTFKDIAGTEEPKQDLEEVVEFLRFPKKFEHVGARIPKGVLLVGPPGTGKTMLARAVAGEAGVPFFSISGSEFVEMFVGVGASRVRDLFAKAKKNAPCIIFIDEIDAVGRKRGSGMGGGHDER
;
A
#
# COMPACT_ATOMS: atom_id res chain seq x y z
N MET A 1 7.15 -5.75 -58.64
CA MET A 1 8.28 -4.87 -58.28
C MET A 1 7.70 -3.62 -57.62
N ASP A 2 7.20 -3.74 -56.40
CA ASP A 2 7.93 -3.66 -55.13
C ASP A 2 8.64 -2.32 -54.89
N SER A 3 8.03 -1.49 -54.05
CA SER A 3 8.72 -0.61 -53.12
C SER A 3 7.74 -0.16 -52.02
N LYS A 4 7.41 -1.09 -51.11
CA LYS A 4 6.77 -0.74 -49.83
C LYS A 4 7.83 -0.04 -48.97
N LYS A 5 7.62 1.24 -48.69
CA LYS A 5 8.35 1.96 -47.64
C LYS A 5 8.10 1.27 -46.29
N PRO A 6 9.12 0.97 -45.47
CA PRO A 6 8.90 0.36 -44.18
C PRO A 6 8.33 1.37 -43.19
N PHE A 7 7.25 0.97 -42.51
CA PHE A 7 6.69 1.66 -41.35
C PHE A 7 7.75 1.76 -40.24
N LYS A 8 8.11 2.99 -39.86
CA LYS A 8 9.01 3.27 -38.74
C LYS A 8 8.22 3.01 -37.44
N LYS A 9 8.62 1.98 -36.67
CA LYS A 9 8.07 1.73 -35.33
C LYS A 9 8.35 2.94 -34.43
N PRO A 10 7.36 3.51 -33.71
CA PRO A 10 7.67 4.46 -32.64
C PRO A 10 8.40 3.70 -31.52
N GLY A 11 9.52 4.29 -31.09
CA GLY A 11 10.46 3.72 -30.14
C GLY A 11 9.78 3.24 -28.86
N GLY A 12 10.15 2.02 -28.44
CA GLY A 12 9.87 1.52 -27.10
C GLY A 12 10.64 2.35 -26.07
N GLY A 13 9.99 3.39 -25.56
CA GLY A 13 10.47 4.17 -24.43
C GLY A 13 10.36 3.36 -23.13
N ASP A 14 11.52 3.04 -22.57
CA ASP A 14 11.80 2.94 -21.12
C ASP A 14 10.69 2.43 -20.19
N TYR A 15 10.43 1.11 -20.25
CA TYR A 15 9.67 0.40 -19.21
C TYR A 15 10.53 -0.08 -18.03
N ASN A 16 11.75 0.46 -17.83
CA ASN A 16 12.67 -0.04 -16.79
C ASN A 16 13.01 0.94 -15.66
N ARG A 17 12.46 2.17 -15.66
CA ARG A 17 12.74 3.18 -14.61
C ARG A 17 11.96 3.03 -13.30
N ARG A 18 11.03 2.07 -13.17
CA ARG A 18 10.22 1.90 -11.94
C ARG A 18 10.76 0.88 -10.93
N ARG A 19 11.83 0.14 -11.27
CA ARG A 19 12.55 -0.70 -10.28
C ARG A 19 13.54 0.10 -9.44
N GLY A 20 14.07 1.22 -9.96
CA GLY A 20 15.05 2.06 -9.25
C GLY A 20 14.49 2.80 -8.04
N PHE A 21 13.27 3.36 -8.15
CA PHE A 21 12.67 4.13 -7.05
C PHE A 21 12.33 3.31 -5.81
N LYS A 22 12.02 2.02 -5.97
CA LYS A 22 11.74 1.12 -4.83
C LYS A 22 13.00 0.78 -4.04
N ASN A 23 14.16 0.71 -4.71
CA ASN A 23 15.45 0.49 -4.07
C ASN A 23 15.94 1.77 -3.39
N ILE A 24 15.65 2.95 -3.95
CA ILE A 24 16.01 4.25 -3.37
C ILE A 24 15.37 4.43 -2.00
N GLY A 25 14.07 4.15 -1.84
CA GLY A 25 13.39 4.27 -0.54
C GLY A 25 13.97 3.36 0.54
N PHE A 26 14.36 2.14 0.17
CA PHE A 26 15.01 1.19 1.08
C PHE A 26 16.43 1.62 1.46
N VAL A 27 17.20 2.14 0.50
CA VAL A 27 18.55 2.69 0.75
C VAL A 27 18.49 3.91 1.66
N VAL A 28 17.51 4.79 1.47
CA VAL A 28 17.30 5.97 2.34
C VAL A 28 16.97 5.54 3.78
N LEU A 29 16.12 4.52 3.96
CA LEU A 29 15.79 4.00 5.30
C LEU A 29 17.04 3.45 6.02
N ILE A 30 17.87 2.68 5.33
CA ILE A 30 19.13 2.15 5.88
C ILE A 30 20.07 3.28 6.29
N ILE A 31 20.21 4.32 5.44
CA ILE A 31 21.03 5.49 5.75
C ILE A 31 20.49 6.22 6.99
N LEU A 32 19.17 6.39 7.10
CA LEU A 32 18.53 7.08 8.24
C LEU A 32 18.74 6.30 9.55
N ILE A 33 18.57 4.98 9.51
CA ILE A 33 18.87 4.09 10.64
C ILE A 33 20.35 4.18 11.02
N GLY A 34 21.26 4.15 10.04
CA GLY A 34 22.70 4.32 10.26
C GLY A 34 23.03 5.67 10.91
N LEU A 35 22.35 6.75 10.52
CA LEU A 35 22.50 8.07 11.13
C LEU A 35 21.97 8.13 12.57
N VAL A 36 20.84 7.48 12.87
CA VAL A 36 20.30 7.40 14.23
C VAL A 36 21.24 6.61 15.14
N VAL A 37 21.77 5.48 14.67
CA VAL A 37 22.76 4.69 15.41
C VAL A 37 24.05 5.51 15.61
N PHE A 38 24.55 6.17 14.57
CA PHE A 38 25.72 7.04 14.66
C PHE A 38 25.52 8.21 15.63
N ALA A 39 24.33 8.81 15.64
CA ALA A 39 23.98 9.88 16.58
C ALA A 39 23.87 9.36 18.02
N ALA A 40 23.31 8.16 18.23
CA ALA A 40 23.23 7.53 19.55
C ALA A 40 24.62 7.21 20.12
N TYR A 41 25.58 6.79 19.29
CA TYR A 41 26.97 6.57 19.72
C TYR A 41 27.75 7.85 19.98
N ARG A 42 27.28 9.00 19.47
CA ARG A 42 27.94 10.31 19.64
C ARG A 42 27.41 11.13 20.80
N GLN A 43 26.61 10.56 21.70
CA GLN A 43 26.13 11.30 22.86
C GLN A 43 27.33 11.79 23.69
N PRO A 44 27.63 13.11 23.71
CA PRO A 44 28.75 13.63 24.47
C PRO A 44 28.43 13.50 25.95
N SER A 45 29.35 12.95 26.73
CA SER A 45 29.30 13.07 28.19
C SER A 45 29.46 14.55 28.55
N ASN A 46 28.46 15.15 29.20
CA ASN A 46 28.46 16.56 29.62
C ASN A 46 29.44 16.85 30.79
N LEU A 47 30.56 16.13 30.86
CA LEU A 47 31.54 16.29 31.92
C LEU A 47 32.45 17.48 31.61
N LYS A 48 32.62 18.38 32.58
CA LYS A 48 33.50 19.53 32.44
C LYS A 48 34.96 19.06 32.46
N GLN A 49 35.71 19.33 31.39
CA GLN A 49 37.12 18.96 31.32
C GLN A 49 37.95 19.86 32.25
N VAL A 50 38.71 19.24 33.15
CA VAL A 50 39.57 19.92 34.12
C VAL A 50 41.02 19.44 34.01
N ALA A 51 41.98 20.34 34.26
CA ALA A 51 43.40 20.03 34.20
C ALA A 51 43.77 18.97 35.24
N PHE A 52 44.61 18.01 34.84
CA PHE A 52 45.05 16.92 35.74
C PHE A 52 45.72 17.45 37.01
N SER A 53 46.53 18.50 36.88
CA SER A 53 47.16 19.20 38.01
C SER A 53 46.15 19.75 39.01
N ASP A 54 45.04 20.31 38.54
CA ASP A 54 43.97 20.83 39.41
C ASP A 54 43.24 19.70 40.14
N VAL A 55 43.01 18.58 39.45
CA VAL A 55 42.42 17.40 40.07
C VAL A 55 43.28 16.88 41.22
N ILE A 56 44.60 16.76 41.00
CA ILE A 56 45.52 16.26 42.03
C ILE A 56 45.61 17.22 43.22
N ASN A 57 45.67 18.54 42.96
CA ASN A 57 45.69 19.56 44.02
C ASN A 57 44.42 19.50 44.88
N ARG A 58 43.24 19.48 44.25
CA ARG A 58 41.95 19.40 44.97
C ARG A 58 41.74 18.06 45.66
N ALA A 59 42.26 16.96 45.09
CA ALA A 59 42.20 15.64 45.72
C ALA A 59 43.04 15.60 47.01
N ASN A 60 44.23 16.19 46.96
CA ASN A 60 45.13 16.30 48.11
C ASN A 60 44.58 17.27 49.17
N ASN A 61 43.84 18.31 48.77
CA ASN A 61 43.15 19.24 49.68
C ASN A 61 41.84 18.68 50.27
N GLY A 62 41.42 17.47 49.87
CA GLY A 62 40.20 16.82 50.39
C GLY A 62 38.88 17.38 49.84
N GLU A 63 38.93 18.05 48.68
CA GLU A 63 37.78 18.66 48.00
C GLU A 63 37.08 17.69 47.02
N ILE A 64 37.67 16.53 46.76
CA ILE A 64 37.12 15.48 45.89
C ILE A 64 36.62 14.32 46.76
N GLN A 65 35.45 13.78 46.41
CA GLN A 65 34.84 12.66 47.11
C GLN A 65 35.27 11.31 46.53
N SER A 66 35.26 11.16 45.20
CA SER A 66 35.72 9.94 44.55
C SER A 66 36.32 10.21 43.17
N ILE A 67 37.26 9.35 42.78
CA ILE A 67 37.85 9.33 41.44
C ILE A 67 37.65 7.94 40.85
N GLU A 68 36.92 7.86 39.75
CA GLU A 68 36.82 6.63 38.97
C GLU A 68 37.87 6.65 37.85
N VAL A 69 38.75 5.65 37.85
CA VAL A 69 39.78 5.48 36.82
C VAL A 69 39.25 4.49 35.78
N ASN A 70 39.07 4.95 34.54
CA ASN A 70 38.69 4.11 33.39
C ASN A 70 39.80 4.19 32.33
N GLY A 71 40.78 3.29 32.42
CA GLY A 71 41.99 3.37 31.60
C GLY A 71 42.79 4.64 31.86
N ASN A 72 42.84 5.54 30.87
CA ASN A 72 43.49 6.85 30.99
C ASN A 72 42.52 8.00 31.33
N GLU A 73 41.21 7.75 31.31
CA GLU A 73 40.18 8.72 31.67
C GLU A 73 39.91 8.66 33.18
N LEU A 74 39.85 9.84 33.81
CA LEU A 74 39.49 10.03 35.20
C LEU A 74 38.14 10.73 35.26
N LYS A 75 37.15 10.10 35.88
CA LYS A 75 35.88 10.76 36.21
C LYS A 75 35.92 11.20 37.66
N ILE A 76 35.69 12.48 37.89
CA ILE A 76 35.85 13.11 39.20
C ILE A 76 34.47 13.47 39.74
N THR A 77 34.24 13.10 41.00
CA THR A 77 33.07 13.48 41.78
C THR A 77 33.50 14.46 42.88
N PRO A 78 33.23 15.77 42.73
CA PRO A 78 33.51 16.76 43.77
C PRO A 78 32.72 16.49 45.06
N LYS A 79 33.24 16.96 46.19
CA LYS A 79 32.60 16.78 47.49
C LYS A 79 31.28 17.54 47.56
N GLY A 80 30.18 16.79 47.76
CA GLY A 80 28.82 17.35 47.81
C GLY A 80 27.98 17.04 46.56
N GLU A 81 28.57 16.43 45.54
CA GLU A 81 27.86 15.94 44.35
C GLU A 81 27.80 14.41 44.37
N GLY A 82 26.63 13.84 44.03
CA GLY A 82 26.42 12.38 44.07
C GLY A 82 26.86 11.65 42.79
N GLU A 83 27.17 12.39 41.72
CA GLU A 83 27.54 11.85 40.40
C GLU A 83 28.79 12.54 39.84
N PRO A 84 29.56 11.89 38.94
CA PRO A 84 30.72 12.52 38.33
C PRO A 84 30.30 13.69 37.45
N THR A 85 30.88 14.86 37.67
CA THR A 85 30.59 16.09 36.90
C THR A 85 31.79 16.59 36.10
N GLU A 86 32.99 16.05 36.38
CA GLU A 86 34.24 16.48 35.77
C GLU A 86 35.02 15.30 35.18
N VAL A 87 35.80 15.59 34.14
CA VAL A 87 36.67 14.61 33.48
C VAL A 87 38.09 15.14 33.34
N SER A 88 39.07 14.27 33.60
CA SER A 88 40.49 14.55 33.38
C SER A 88 41.20 13.34 32.79
N TYR A 89 42.45 13.51 32.37
CA TYR A 89 43.22 12.44 31.74
C TYR A 89 44.58 12.31 32.42
N LYS A 90 44.97 11.08 32.77
CA LYS A 90 46.29 10.77 33.32
C LYS A 90 47.26 10.33 32.23
N GLU A 91 48.57 10.42 32.50
CA GLU A 91 49.52 9.83 31.54
C GLU A 91 49.37 8.30 31.44
N PRO A 92 49.55 7.73 30.23
CA PRO A 92 49.48 6.29 30.04
C PRO A 92 50.58 5.54 30.81
N GLY A 93 50.24 4.42 31.43
CA GLY A 93 51.23 3.50 32.02
C GLY A 93 51.65 3.77 33.47
N SER A 94 51.30 4.90 34.07
CA SER A 94 51.55 5.18 35.50
C SER A 94 50.25 5.22 36.31
N SER A 95 50.35 4.86 37.58
CA SER A 95 49.23 4.93 38.53
C SER A 95 48.96 6.38 38.94
N ILE A 96 47.73 6.70 39.32
CA ILE A 96 47.36 8.05 39.80
C ILE A 96 48.15 8.44 41.06
N TYR A 97 48.57 7.46 41.85
CA TYR A 97 49.40 7.64 43.05
C TYR A 97 50.85 8.02 42.71
N GLU A 98 51.43 7.48 41.63
CA GLU A 98 52.77 7.85 41.17
C GLU A 98 52.83 9.27 40.59
N GLN A 99 51.68 9.83 40.20
CA GLN A 99 51.56 11.16 39.61
C GLN A 99 51.18 12.26 40.62
N GLY A 100 51.28 11.98 41.93
CA GLY A 100 51.17 12.99 42.99
C GLY A 100 49.90 12.97 43.83
N LEU A 101 49.05 11.93 43.71
CA LEU A 101 47.95 11.71 44.65
C LEU A 101 48.49 11.12 45.96
N ASN A 102 48.56 11.94 47.01
CA ASN A 102 49.10 11.56 48.31
C ASN A 102 48.00 11.24 49.34
N ASN A 103 46.76 11.62 49.05
CA ASN A 103 45.62 11.37 49.93
C ASN A 103 45.13 9.92 49.79
N ARG A 104 45.51 9.06 50.75
CA ARG A 104 45.10 7.64 50.81
C ARG A 104 43.70 7.41 51.38
N GLU A 105 43.05 8.44 51.92
CA GLU A 105 41.66 8.37 52.42
C GLU A 105 40.63 8.56 51.30
N LEU A 106 41.07 8.92 50.09
CA LEU A 106 40.22 9.13 48.94
C LEU A 106 39.80 7.80 48.30
N GLU A 107 38.51 7.64 48.03
CA GLU A 107 37.97 6.44 47.38
C GLU A 107 38.31 6.46 45.87
N VAL A 108 39.34 5.70 45.49
CA VAL A 108 39.75 5.50 44.09
C VAL A 108 39.19 4.19 43.58
N ASN A 109 38.21 4.25 42.69
CA ASN A 109 37.62 3.06 42.08
C ASN A 109 38.19 2.84 40.68
N VAL A 110 39.03 1.81 40.51
CA VAL A 110 39.61 1.45 39.22
C VAL A 110 38.66 0.51 38.49
N LYS A 111 37.99 1.02 37.45
CA LYS A 111 37.18 0.19 36.56
C LYS A 111 38.12 -0.46 35.54
N PRO A 112 37.99 -1.77 35.30
CA PRO A 112 38.78 -2.43 34.26
C PRO A 112 38.50 -1.76 32.92
N GLU A 113 39.56 -1.46 32.14
CA GLU A 113 39.40 -0.98 30.77
C GLU A 113 38.42 -1.89 30.04
N SER A 114 37.48 -1.28 29.32
CA SER A 114 36.48 -2.04 28.56
C SER A 114 37.20 -2.92 27.55
N ASN A 115 37.30 -4.22 27.87
CA ASN A 115 37.88 -5.21 26.98
C ASN A 115 37.24 -5.10 25.60
N ALA A 116 38.03 -5.22 24.52
CA ALA A 116 37.50 -5.18 23.16
C ALA A 116 36.31 -6.16 22.95
N SER A 117 36.29 -7.27 23.69
CA SER A 117 35.16 -8.21 23.73
C SER A 117 33.85 -7.61 24.28
N SER A 118 33.91 -6.77 25.32
CA SER A 118 32.73 -6.09 25.86
C SER A 118 32.22 -5.02 24.90
N THR A 119 33.10 -4.38 24.14
CA THR A 119 32.72 -3.45 23.05
C THR A 119 31.99 -4.18 21.91
N TRP A 120 32.48 -5.32 21.43
CA TRP A 120 31.80 -6.10 20.38
C TRP A 120 30.44 -6.65 20.84
N ILE A 121 30.34 -7.10 22.10
CA ILE A 121 29.07 -7.56 22.69
C ILE A 121 28.09 -6.38 22.79
N ASN A 122 28.52 -5.22 23.27
CA ASN A 122 27.67 -4.02 23.36
C ASN A 122 27.19 -3.56 21.97
N ILE A 123 28.06 -3.59 20.95
CA ILE A 123 27.68 -3.28 19.57
C ILE A 123 26.64 -4.30 19.06
N GLY A 124 26.83 -5.59 19.32
CA GLY A 124 25.88 -6.63 18.95
C GLY A 124 24.50 -6.42 19.58
N ILE A 125 24.46 -6.09 20.87
CA ILE A 125 23.22 -5.82 21.61
C ILE A 125 22.54 -4.52 21.11
N SER A 126 23.29 -3.49 20.76
CA SER A 126 22.74 -2.23 20.22
C SER A 126 22.22 -2.36 18.78
N ILE A 127 22.80 -3.24 17.96
CA ILE A 127 22.39 -3.44 16.56
C ILE A 127 21.23 -4.44 16.43
N LEU A 128 21.07 -5.37 17.39
CA LEU A 128 20.03 -6.40 17.36
C LEU A 128 18.60 -5.85 17.19
N PRO A 129 18.15 -4.81 17.93
CA PRO A 129 16.80 -4.24 17.75
C PRO A 129 16.60 -3.64 16.36
N VAL A 130 17.64 -3.00 15.82
CA VAL A 130 17.63 -2.38 14.49
C VAL A 130 17.48 -3.44 13.40
N ILE A 131 18.21 -4.55 13.50
CA ILE A 131 18.11 -5.67 12.57
C ILE A 131 16.71 -6.30 12.64
N LEU A 132 16.17 -6.51 13.84
CA LEU A 132 14.83 -7.08 14.02
C LEU A 132 13.74 -6.21 13.41
N ILE A 133 13.76 -4.90 13.68
CA ILE A 133 12.79 -3.95 13.11
C ILE A 133 12.93 -3.90 11.58
N THR A 134 14.16 -3.84 11.06
CA THR A 134 14.41 -3.81 9.61
C THR A 134 13.93 -5.10 8.93
N GLY A 135 14.20 -6.25 9.54
CA GLY A 135 13.73 -7.55 9.05
C GLY A 135 12.21 -7.70 9.08
N ALA A 136 11.57 -7.26 10.17
CA ALA A 136 10.11 -7.25 10.31
C ALA A 136 9.44 -6.33 9.28
N LEU A 137 9.99 -5.12 9.07
CA LEU A 137 9.52 -4.20 8.04
C LEU A 137 9.70 -4.78 6.63
N PHE A 138 10.82 -5.45 6.35
CA PHE A 138 11.04 -6.11 5.07
C PHE A 138 10.02 -7.25 4.83
N PHE A 139 9.71 -8.04 5.85
CA PHE A 139 8.70 -9.10 5.78
C PHE A 139 7.29 -8.52 5.55
N MET A 140 6.94 -7.43 6.24
CA MET A 140 5.66 -6.73 6.09
C MET A 140 5.51 -6.05 4.72
N LEU A 141 6.58 -5.45 4.18
CA LEU A 141 6.57 -4.87 2.84
C LEU A 141 6.44 -5.95 1.77
N ARG A 142 7.03 -7.14 1.99
CA ARG A 142 6.86 -8.29 1.10
C ARG A 142 5.43 -8.83 1.12
N SER A 143 4.75 -8.83 2.27
CA SER A 143 3.34 -9.27 2.36
C SER A 143 2.37 -8.23 1.78
N ALA A 144 2.63 -6.93 1.96
CA ALA A 144 1.82 -5.85 1.41
C ALA A 144 1.78 -5.83 -0.13
N GLN A 145 2.82 -6.37 -0.79
CA GLN A 145 2.89 -6.42 -2.26
C GLN A 145 1.89 -7.43 -2.89
N GLY A 146 1.31 -8.35 -2.11
CA GLY A 146 0.22 -9.22 -2.54
C GLY A 146 -1.17 -8.57 -2.53
N GLN A 147 -1.36 -7.49 -1.76
CA GLN A 147 -2.66 -6.85 -1.52
C GLN A 147 -2.82 -5.49 -2.23
N GLY A 148 -1.72 -4.87 -2.69
CA GLY A 148 -1.74 -3.59 -3.42
C GLY A 148 -2.48 -3.60 -4.76
N ASN A 149 -2.90 -4.76 -5.27
CA ASN A 149 -3.67 -4.88 -6.50
C ASN A 149 -5.20 -4.70 -6.30
N GLN A 150 -5.69 -4.72 -5.05
CA GLN A 150 -7.10 -4.48 -4.76
C GLN A 150 -7.48 -3.00 -4.88
N ALA A 151 -6.61 -2.07 -4.43
CA ALA A 151 -6.82 -0.62 -4.52
C ALA A 151 -6.98 -0.09 -5.96
N MET A 152 -6.32 -0.72 -6.94
CA MET A 152 -6.45 -0.37 -8.37
C MET A 152 -7.62 -1.07 -9.09
N SER A 153 -8.33 -1.97 -8.41
CA SER A 153 -9.43 -2.76 -8.99
C SER A 153 -10.82 -2.18 -8.71
N PHE A 154 -10.94 -1.20 -7.80
CA PHE A 154 -12.21 -0.59 -7.39
C PHE A 154 -13.01 0.04 -8.55
N GLY A 155 -12.32 0.54 -9.58
CA GLY A 155 -12.94 1.18 -10.75
C GLY A 155 -13.28 0.24 -11.91
N LYS A 156 -12.87 -1.04 -11.86
CA LYS A 156 -13.15 -2.01 -12.93
C LYS A 156 -14.52 -2.66 -12.71
N SER A 157 -15.32 -2.77 -13.76
CA SER A 157 -16.60 -3.46 -13.72
C SER A 157 -16.38 -4.96 -13.47
N ARG A 158 -17.10 -5.50 -12.46
CA ARG A 158 -17.18 -6.94 -12.13
C ARG A 158 -18.17 -7.71 -13.00
N ALA A 159 -18.67 -7.09 -14.08
CA ALA A 159 -19.61 -7.73 -14.98
C ALA A 159 -19.07 -9.08 -15.46
N ARG A 160 -19.84 -10.13 -15.18
CA ARG A 160 -19.52 -11.49 -15.62
C ARG A 160 -19.81 -11.57 -17.10
N LEU A 161 -18.77 -11.83 -17.89
CA LEU A 161 -18.92 -12.11 -19.31
C LEU A 161 -19.39 -13.57 -19.43
N TYR A 162 -20.69 -13.77 -19.60
CA TYR A 162 -21.20 -15.07 -19.99
C TYR A 162 -20.89 -15.26 -21.47
N GLY A 163 -19.76 -15.90 -21.73
CA GLY A 163 -19.30 -16.23 -23.07
C GLY A 163 -18.75 -17.64 -23.06
N ASN A 164 -19.49 -18.55 -23.70
CA ASN A 164 -19.12 -19.94 -23.98
C ASN A 164 -19.19 -20.94 -22.81
N GLU A 165 -20.03 -20.73 -21.79
CA GLU A 165 -20.40 -21.82 -20.87
C GLU A 165 -21.56 -22.66 -21.44
N LYS A 166 -21.51 -23.96 -21.15
CA LYS A 166 -22.20 -25.07 -21.84
C LYS A 166 -23.74 -25.07 -21.81
N GLU A 167 -24.38 -24.16 -21.09
CA GLU A 167 -25.85 -24.08 -21.00
C GLU A 167 -26.35 -22.77 -21.60
N LYS A 168 -26.69 -22.81 -22.90
CA LYS A 168 -27.45 -21.76 -23.55
C LYS A 168 -28.92 -21.99 -23.22
N VAL A 169 -29.51 -21.09 -22.44
CA VAL A 169 -30.96 -21.01 -22.27
C VAL A 169 -31.56 -20.44 -23.56
N THR A 170 -32.65 -21.04 -24.04
CA THR A 170 -33.40 -20.66 -25.25
C THR A 170 -34.87 -20.42 -24.90
N PHE A 171 -35.68 -19.92 -25.83
CA PHE A 171 -37.11 -19.70 -25.54
C PHE A 171 -37.87 -21.01 -25.27
N LYS A 172 -37.34 -22.14 -25.75
CA LYS A 172 -37.90 -23.48 -25.50
C LYS A 172 -37.79 -23.90 -24.03
N ASP A 173 -36.82 -23.35 -23.31
CA ASP A 173 -36.56 -23.68 -21.91
C ASP A 173 -37.46 -22.87 -20.94
N ILE A 174 -38.27 -21.95 -21.47
CA ILE A 174 -39.16 -21.07 -20.71
C ILE A 174 -40.60 -21.44 -21.02
N ALA A 175 -41.35 -21.88 -20.01
CA ALA A 175 -42.78 -22.16 -20.16
C ALA A 175 -43.62 -20.88 -20.02
N GLY A 176 -44.65 -20.74 -20.86
CA GLY A 176 -45.59 -19.61 -20.83
C GLY A 176 -45.00 -18.29 -21.34
N THR A 177 -45.64 -17.16 -21.01
CA THR A 177 -45.24 -15.80 -21.44
C THR A 177 -45.10 -15.65 -22.96
N GLU A 178 -46.08 -16.14 -23.71
CA GLU A 178 -46.04 -16.13 -25.19
C GLU A 178 -46.02 -14.71 -25.76
N GLU A 179 -46.77 -13.77 -25.18
CA GLU A 179 -46.74 -12.36 -25.61
C GLU A 179 -45.33 -11.72 -25.46
N PRO A 180 -44.67 -11.73 -24.27
CA PRO A 180 -43.30 -11.25 -24.16
C PRO A 180 -42.28 -11.97 -25.04
N LYS A 181 -42.45 -13.29 -25.27
CA LYS A 181 -41.54 -14.04 -26.16
C LYS A 181 -41.65 -13.55 -27.59
N GLN A 182 -42.87 -13.31 -28.07
CA GLN A 182 -43.11 -12.80 -29.43
C GLN A 182 -42.50 -11.41 -29.62
N ASP A 183 -42.67 -10.50 -28.67
CA ASP A 183 -42.05 -9.16 -28.73
C ASP A 183 -40.52 -9.23 -28.69
N LEU A 184 -39.96 -10.16 -27.90
CA LEU A 184 -38.52 -10.36 -27.81
C LEU A 184 -37.93 -11.10 -29.01
N GLU A 185 -38.74 -11.85 -29.77
CA GLU A 185 -38.32 -12.50 -31.02
C GLU A 185 -37.93 -11.47 -32.08
N GLU A 186 -38.60 -10.32 -32.13
CA GLU A 186 -38.21 -9.20 -32.99
C GLU A 186 -36.80 -8.69 -32.62
N VAL A 187 -36.52 -8.57 -31.32
CA VAL A 187 -35.19 -8.17 -30.80
C VAL A 187 -34.13 -9.19 -31.18
N VAL A 188 -34.44 -10.49 -31.13
CA VAL A 188 -33.54 -11.56 -31.60
C VAL A 188 -33.26 -11.40 -33.10
N GLU A 189 -34.27 -11.12 -33.92
CA GLU A 189 -34.10 -10.93 -35.36
C GLU A 189 -33.20 -9.73 -35.67
N PHE A 190 -33.36 -8.61 -34.94
CA PHE A 190 -32.48 -7.45 -35.05
C PHE A 190 -31.01 -7.78 -34.75
N LEU A 191 -30.76 -8.60 -33.73
CA LEU A 191 -29.40 -8.99 -33.33
C LEU A 191 -28.77 -9.98 -34.30
N ARG A 192 -29.56 -10.90 -34.89
CA ARG A 192 -29.07 -11.86 -35.89
C ARG A 192 -28.86 -11.23 -37.26
N PHE A 193 -29.74 -10.33 -37.68
CA PHE A 193 -29.75 -9.75 -39.03
C PHE A 193 -29.74 -8.21 -39.03
N PRO A 194 -28.78 -7.54 -38.36
CA PRO A 194 -28.79 -6.08 -38.20
C PRO A 194 -28.81 -5.34 -39.55
N LYS A 195 -28.10 -5.86 -40.55
CA LYS A 195 -28.07 -5.30 -41.91
C LYS A 195 -29.45 -5.25 -42.56
N LYS A 196 -30.31 -6.27 -42.37
CA LYS A 196 -31.64 -6.33 -42.99
C LYS A 196 -32.47 -5.11 -42.60
N PHE A 197 -32.40 -4.71 -41.33
CA PHE A 197 -33.14 -3.58 -40.79
C PHE A 197 -32.53 -2.22 -41.14
N GLU A 198 -31.20 -2.13 -41.24
CA GLU A 198 -30.53 -0.91 -41.72
C GLU A 198 -30.94 -0.54 -43.15
N HIS A 199 -31.11 -1.51 -44.06
CA HIS A 199 -31.53 -1.24 -45.45
C HIS A 199 -32.96 -0.69 -45.55
N VAL A 200 -33.84 -1.07 -44.63
CA VAL A 200 -35.23 -0.59 -44.56
C VAL A 200 -35.32 0.73 -43.77
N GLY A 201 -34.21 1.23 -43.23
CA GLY A 201 -34.16 2.45 -42.42
C GLY A 201 -34.80 2.29 -41.03
N ALA A 202 -35.05 1.05 -40.60
CA ALA A 202 -35.61 0.77 -39.29
C ALA A 202 -34.57 1.05 -38.19
N ARG A 203 -34.98 1.76 -37.14
CA ARG A 203 -34.12 2.04 -35.99
C ARG A 203 -34.18 0.87 -35.02
N ILE A 204 -33.02 0.28 -34.73
CA ILE A 204 -32.89 -0.80 -33.74
C ILE A 204 -33.30 -0.26 -32.35
N PRO A 205 -34.23 -0.92 -31.63
CA PRO A 205 -34.54 -0.59 -30.25
C PRO A 205 -33.28 -0.59 -29.39
N LYS A 206 -33.01 0.51 -28.68
CA LYS A 206 -31.78 0.65 -27.89
C LYS A 206 -31.84 -0.02 -26.52
N GLY A 207 -33.03 -0.43 -26.08
CA GLY A 207 -33.23 -1.08 -24.79
C GLY A 207 -34.67 -1.54 -24.61
N VAL A 208 -34.84 -2.56 -23.78
CA VAL A 208 -36.14 -3.13 -23.39
C VAL A 208 -36.18 -3.15 -21.87
N LEU A 209 -37.30 -2.75 -21.28
CA LEU A 209 -37.53 -2.80 -19.84
C LEU A 209 -38.54 -3.90 -19.54
N LEU A 210 -38.10 -4.97 -18.86
CA LEU A 210 -38.97 -6.04 -18.41
C LEU A 210 -39.51 -5.70 -17.02
N VAL A 211 -40.83 -5.55 -16.89
CA VAL A 211 -41.50 -5.21 -15.62
C VAL A 211 -42.42 -6.35 -15.21
N GLY A 212 -42.42 -6.68 -13.92
CA GLY A 212 -43.35 -7.65 -13.34
C GLY A 212 -42.93 -8.10 -11.95
N PRO A 213 -43.77 -8.87 -11.24
CA PRO A 213 -43.46 -9.42 -9.92
C PRO A 213 -42.14 -10.21 -9.88
N PRO A 214 -41.48 -10.36 -8.73
CA PRO A 214 -40.31 -11.24 -8.60
C PRO A 214 -40.69 -12.69 -8.96
N GLY A 215 -39.75 -13.44 -9.54
CA GLY A 215 -39.97 -14.84 -9.90
C GLY A 215 -40.65 -15.10 -11.24
N THR A 216 -41.06 -14.08 -12.02
CA THR A 216 -41.71 -14.25 -13.34
C THR A 216 -40.76 -14.56 -14.50
N GLY A 217 -39.50 -14.93 -14.22
CA GLY A 217 -38.57 -15.35 -15.27
C GLY A 217 -37.93 -14.23 -16.10
N LYS A 218 -38.01 -12.95 -15.69
CA LYS A 218 -37.39 -11.81 -16.42
C LYS A 218 -35.91 -12.03 -16.78
N THR A 219 -35.11 -12.46 -15.81
CA THR A 219 -33.68 -12.73 -15.99
C THR A 219 -33.45 -13.94 -16.92
N MET A 220 -34.35 -14.93 -16.91
CA MET A 220 -34.31 -16.08 -17.80
C MET A 220 -34.68 -15.68 -19.24
N LEU A 221 -35.71 -14.86 -19.43
CA LEU A 221 -36.09 -14.32 -20.73
C LEU A 221 -34.93 -13.53 -21.36
N ALA A 222 -34.27 -12.64 -20.60
CA ALA A 222 -33.13 -11.89 -21.10
C ALA A 222 -31.95 -12.80 -21.52
N ARG A 223 -31.70 -13.88 -20.78
CA ARG A 223 -30.70 -14.90 -21.14
C ARG A 223 -31.11 -15.67 -22.40
N ALA A 224 -32.40 -16.02 -22.53
CA ALA A 224 -32.93 -16.70 -23.70
C ALA A 224 -32.77 -15.86 -24.97
N VAL A 225 -33.04 -14.55 -24.92
CA VAL A 225 -32.80 -13.64 -26.07
C VAL A 225 -31.35 -13.68 -26.53
N ALA A 226 -30.38 -13.65 -25.60
CA ALA A 226 -28.97 -13.76 -25.95
C ALA A 226 -28.61 -15.15 -26.51
N GLY A 227 -29.19 -16.21 -25.93
CA GLY A 227 -29.00 -17.59 -26.37
C GLY A 227 -29.53 -17.83 -27.78
N GLU A 228 -30.74 -17.33 -28.08
CA GLU A 228 -31.34 -17.34 -29.41
C GLU A 228 -30.54 -16.50 -30.38
N ALA A 229 -30.17 -15.26 -30.04
CA ALA A 229 -29.38 -14.42 -30.92
C ALA A 229 -27.93 -14.92 -31.11
N GLY A 230 -27.43 -15.77 -30.21
CA GLY A 230 -26.06 -16.28 -30.25
C GLY A 230 -25.00 -15.22 -29.94
N VAL A 231 -25.38 -14.17 -29.19
CA VAL A 231 -24.51 -13.02 -28.88
C VAL A 231 -24.01 -13.07 -27.42
N PRO A 232 -22.87 -12.43 -27.09
CA PRO A 232 -22.40 -12.33 -25.71
C PRO A 232 -23.43 -11.67 -24.78
N PHE A 233 -23.56 -12.21 -23.57
CA PHE A 233 -24.44 -11.70 -22.53
C PHE A 233 -23.65 -11.15 -21.34
N PHE A 234 -23.78 -9.86 -21.10
CA PHE A 234 -23.20 -9.18 -19.93
C PHE A 234 -24.31 -8.98 -18.90
N SER A 235 -24.11 -9.46 -17.68
CA SER A 235 -25.07 -9.28 -16.58
C SER A 235 -24.45 -8.54 -15.41
N ILE A 236 -25.20 -7.60 -14.85
CA ILE A 236 -24.86 -6.81 -13.66
C ILE A 236 -26.14 -6.48 -12.88
N SER A 237 -26.09 -6.48 -11.55
CA SER A 237 -27.19 -5.91 -10.74
C SER A 237 -27.05 -4.40 -10.64
N GLY A 238 -28.15 -3.66 -10.72
CA GLY A 238 -28.22 -2.21 -10.57
C GLY A 238 -27.69 -1.76 -9.20
N SER A 239 -27.85 -2.59 -8.17
CA SER A 239 -27.28 -2.34 -6.85
C SER A 239 -25.74 -2.25 -6.86
N GLU A 240 -25.05 -2.90 -7.80
CA GLU A 240 -23.57 -2.83 -7.91
C GLU A 240 -23.05 -1.44 -8.34
N PHE A 241 -23.93 -0.57 -8.84
CA PHE A 241 -23.60 0.81 -9.16
C PHE A 241 -23.77 1.75 -7.96
N VAL A 242 -24.44 1.31 -6.89
CA VAL A 242 -24.66 2.10 -5.67
C VAL A 242 -23.60 1.73 -4.65
N GLU A 243 -22.55 2.55 -4.55
CA GLU A 243 -21.47 2.34 -3.59
C GLU A 243 -21.28 3.54 -2.64
N MET A 244 -20.57 3.29 -1.53
CA MET A 244 -20.25 4.31 -0.52
C MET A 244 -19.25 5.37 -1.04
N PHE A 245 -18.56 5.08 -2.15
CA PHE A 245 -17.55 5.95 -2.72
C PHE A 245 -18.07 6.64 -3.97
N VAL A 246 -18.11 7.97 -3.88
CA VAL A 246 -18.40 8.94 -4.94
C VAL A 246 -17.63 8.59 -6.23
N GLY A 247 -18.30 8.64 -7.39
CA GLY A 247 -17.71 8.36 -8.71
C GLY A 247 -17.39 6.89 -9.06
N VAL A 248 -17.42 5.94 -8.11
CA VAL A 248 -17.10 4.53 -8.39
C VAL A 248 -18.15 3.87 -9.28
N GLY A 249 -19.44 4.10 -9.00
CA GLY A 249 -20.55 3.59 -9.82
C GLY A 249 -20.45 4.05 -11.27
N ALA A 250 -20.23 5.36 -11.47
CA ALA A 250 -20.07 5.95 -12.80
C ALA A 250 -18.87 5.36 -13.58
N SER A 251 -17.76 5.06 -12.89
CA SER A 251 -16.61 4.39 -13.53
C SER A 251 -16.94 2.99 -14.01
N ARG A 252 -17.71 2.22 -13.23
CA ARG A 252 -18.14 0.86 -13.62
C ARG A 252 -19.09 0.86 -14.79
N VAL A 253 -20.03 1.81 -14.85
CA VAL A 253 -20.92 1.99 -16.01
C VAL A 253 -20.07 2.22 -17.26
N ARG A 254 -19.11 3.16 -17.20
CA ARG A 254 -18.21 3.44 -18.32
C ARG A 254 -17.40 2.22 -18.76
N ASP A 255 -16.81 1.48 -17.82
CA ASP A 255 -16.03 0.26 -18.13
C ASP A 255 -16.91 -0.86 -18.71
N LEU A 256 -18.12 -1.06 -18.19
CA LEU A 256 -19.10 -2.03 -18.71
C LEU A 256 -19.43 -1.73 -20.18
N PHE A 257 -19.83 -0.50 -20.49
CA PHE A 257 -20.16 -0.11 -21.86
C PHE A 257 -18.93 -0.15 -22.79
N ALA A 258 -17.73 0.15 -22.29
CA ALA A 258 -16.49 0.01 -23.06
C ALA A 258 -16.18 -1.45 -23.41
N LYS A 259 -16.41 -2.41 -22.49
CA LYS A 259 -16.27 -3.84 -22.75
C LYS A 259 -17.33 -4.36 -23.71
N ALA A 260 -18.59 -3.96 -23.52
CA ALA A 260 -19.70 -4.34 -24.40
C ALA A 260 -19.47 -3.86 -25.84
N LYS A 261 -19.04 -2.60 -26.03
CA LYS A 261 -18.76 -2.04 -27.37
C LYS A 261 -17.66 -2.81 -28.12
N LYS A 262 -16.70 -3.41 -27.42
CA LYS A 262 -15.66 -4.26 -28.03
C LYS A 262 -16.17 -5.65 -28.44
N ASN A 263 -17.28 -6.10 -27.88
CA ASN A 263 -17.89 -7.42 -28.12
C ASN A 263 -19.23 -7.30 -28.87
N ALA A 264 -19.47 -6.19 -29.57
CA ALA A 264 -20.71 -5.98 -30.31
C ALA A 264 -20.81 -6.92 -31.53
N PRO A 265 -22.00 -7.45 -31.86
CA PRO A 265 -23.28 -7.27 -31.16
C PRO A 265 -23.34 -8.06 -29.84
N CYS A 266 -23.89 -7.48 -28.78
CA CYS A 266 -24.02 -8.10 -27.46
C CYS A 266 -25.23 -7.56 -26.70
N ILE A 267 -25.65 -8.25 -25.65
CA ILE A 267 -26.70 -7.80 -24.73
C ILE A 267 -26.09 -7.42 -23.39
N ILE A 268 -26.50 -6.27 -22.86
CA ILE A 268 -26.23 -5.85 -21.48
C ILE A 268 -27.54 -5.96 -20.70
N PHE A 269 -27.58 -6.83 -19.71
CA PHE A 269 -28.68 -6.97 -18.78
C PHE A 269 -28.33 -6.31 -17.45
N ILE A 270 -29.20 -5.39 -17.02
CA ILE A 270 -29.12 -4.72 -15.73
C ILE A 270 -30.33 -5.17 -14.92
N ASP A 271 -30.10 -6.05 -13.95
CA ASP A 271 -31.15 -6.46 -13.01
C ASP A 271 -31.39 -5.36 -11.98
N GLU A 272 -32.58 -5.27 -11.37
CA GLU A 272 -32.87 -4.32 -10.28
C GLU A 272 -32.46 -2.85 -10.61
N ILE A 273 -32.81 -2.39 -11.82
CA ILE A 273 -32.48 -1.04 -12.29
C ILE A 273 -33.16 0.07 -11.45
N ASP A 274 -34.21 -0.28 -10.70
CA ASP A 274 -34.87 0.60 -9.75
C ASP A 274 -33.94 1.07 -8.62
N ALA A 275 -32.89 0.30 -8.29
CA ALA A 275 -31.85 0.70 -7.34
C ALA A 275 -31.10 1.98 -7.77
N VAL A 276 -31.00 2.24 -9.08
CA VAL A 276 -30.33 3.42 -9.65
C VAL A 276 -31.31 4.46 -10.20
N GLY A 277 -32.52 4.06 -10.60
CA GLY A 277 -33.48 4.91 -11.33
C GLY A 277 -34.38 5.81 -10.47
N ARG A 278 -34.20 5.87 -9.14
CA ARG A 278 -35.10 6.65 -8.26
C ARG A 278 -34.91 8.16 -8.48
N LYS A 279 -36.00 8.86 -8.81
CA LYS A 279 -36.02 10.33 -9.01
C LYS A 279 -35.44 11.05 -7.78
N ARG A 280 -34.58 12.05 -8.01
CA ARG A 280 -34.06 12.95 -6.97
C ARG A 280 -35.24 13.61 -6.25
N GLY A 281 -35.41 13.33 -4.97
CA GLY A 281 -36.40 13.99 -4.12
C GLY A 281 -35.85 15.33 -3.62
N SER A 282 -36.65 16.40 -3.69
CA SER A 282 -36.35 17.73 -3.14
C SER A 282 -36.47 17.76 -1.61
N GLY A 283 -35.79 16.83 -0.93
CA GLY A 283 -35.82 16.65 0.51
C GLY A 283 -34.53 17.16 1.14
N MET A 284 -34.66 18.19 1.96
CA MET A 284 -33.61 18.76 2.80
C MET A 284 -33.12 17.71 3.82
N GLY A 285 -32.13 16.91 3.42
CA GLY A 285 -31.52 15.87 4.25
C GLY A 285 -30.40 15.18 3.46
N GLY A 286 -29.17 15.30 3.95
CA GLY A 286 -27.94 14.95 3.22
C GLY A 286 -27.85 13.49 2.81
N GLY A 287 -28.40 13.16 1.64
CA GLY A 287 -28.21 11.89 0.95
C GLY A 287 -27.24 12.09 -0.21
N HIS A 288 -26.14 11.31 -0.20
CA HIS A 288 -25.08 11.24 -1.21
C HIS A 288 -25.51 11.72 -2.61
N ASP A 289 -24.99 12.88 -3.00
CA ASP A 289 -25.41 13.68 -4.16
C ASP A 289 -24.89 13.17 -5.52
N GLU A 290 -24.56 11.88 -5.58
CA GLU A 290 -24.14 11.19 -6.81
C GLU A 290 -24.91 9.89 -6.97
N ARG A 291 -26.13 10.01 -7.50
CA ARG A 291 -26.78 8.95 -8.28
C ARG A 291 -27.08 9.50 -9.67
#